data_AF-A0A5J4L037-F1
#
_entry.id   AF-A0A5J4L037-F1
#
_cell.length_a   1.000
_cell.length_b   1.000
_cell.length_c   1.000
_cell.angle_alpha   90.00
_cell.angle_beta   90.00
_cell.angle_gamma   90.00
#
_symmetry.space_group_name_H-M   'P 1'
#
loop_
_entity.id
_entity.type
_entity.pdbx_description
1 polymer ?
#
loop_
_entity_poly.entity_id
_entity_poly.type
_entity_poly.pdbx_seq_one_letter_code
_entity_poly.pdbx_strand_id
1 'polypeptide(L)'
;MSRTAEIPVISVDWQADSVEEQQAKLAEYLKTDRFQGFTLSQAPLLRLLLCQLSEDHYQVVWTYHHLLLDGWSIPLLLKDLFACYQATDQQRQPVLGKVRSYQDYILWLQQQDMAKAEAFWREKLSGFMAPTSIAVEKAQSAVREVSYGKCQLELSEEVTQGLQRLGRQQQLTLNTLVQGAWAILLSRYSGESDVVFGPRSPDVPRRCRISSAWLVSLSTPCPCAPASPDHPG
;
A
#
# COMPACT_ATOMS: atom_id res chain seq x y z
N MET A 1 -22.53 9.69 19.57
CA MET A 1 -23.34 10.26 18.47
C MET A 1 -22.86 9.62 17.17
N SER A 2 -23.69 8.82 16.50
CA SER A 2 -23.37 8.26 15.18
C SER A 2 -23.42 9.40 14.15
N ARG A 3 -22.28 9.72 13.54
CA ARG A 3 -22.23 10.64 12.40
C ARG A 3 -22.48 9.82 11.14
N THR A 4 -23.53 10.14 10.40
CA THR A 4 -23.86 9.52 9.11
C THR A 4 -23.44 10.46 7.98
N ALA A 5 -22.94 9.89 6.89
CA ALA A 5 -22.67 10.61 5.64
C ALA A 5 -23.27 9.80 4.49
N GLU A 6 -24.01 10.45 3.61
CA GLU A 6 -24.53 9.82 2.40
C GLU A 6 -23.43 9.74 1.36
N ILE A 7 -23.28 8.57 0.76
CA ILE A 7 -22.28 8.31 -0.28
C ILE A 7 -22.84 8.81 -1.62
N PRO A 8 -22.16 9.74 -2.33
CA PRO A 8 -22.52 10.10 -3.69
C PRO A 8 -22.43 8.87 -4.59
N VAL A 9 -23.56 8.48 -5.16
CA VAL A 9 -23.64 7.45 -6.20
C VAL A 9 -24.16 8.11 -7.45
N ILE A 10 -23.34 8.13 -8.50
CA ILE A 10 -23.74 8.59 -9.82
C ILE A 10 -24.05 7.33 -10.63
N SER A 11 -25.24 7.26 -11.22
CA SER A 11 -25.65 6.18 -12.12
C SER A 11 -25.74 6.70 -13.54
N VAL A 12 -25.09 6.01 -14.47
CA VAL A 12 -25.11 6.34 -15.89
C VAL A 12 -25.47 5.10 -16.71
N ASP A 13 -26.29 5.30 -17.74
CA ASP A 13 -26.68 4.27 -18.68
C ASP A 13 -25.95 4.50 -20.00
N TRP A 14 -25.09 3.53 -20.38
CA TRP A 14 -24.32 3.53 -21.63
C TRP A 14 -24.68 2.33 -22.51
N GLN A 15 -25.82 1.68 -22.27
CA GLN A 15 -26.23 0.48 -23.02
C GLN A 15 -26.44 0.74 -24.52
N ALA A 16 -26.77 1.98 -24.89
CA ALA A 16 -26.97 2.38 -26.28
C ALA A 16 -25.66 2.74 -27.01
N ASP A 17 -24.55 2.90 -26.27
CA ASP A 17 -23.25 3.26 -26.83
C ASP A 17 -22.50 2.02 -27.33
N SER A 18 -21.66 2.19 -28.35
CA SER A 18 -20.71 1.15 -28.77
C SER A 18 -19.67 0.87 -27.68
N VAL A 19 -19.02 -0.30 -27.74
CA VAL A 19 -17.98 -0.68 -26.76
C VAL A 19 -16.83 0.32 -26.75
N GLU A 20 -16.43 0.83 -27.91
CA GLU A 20 -15.39 1.85 -28.06
C GLU A 20 -15.78 3.17 -27.40
N GLU A 21 -17.04 3.60 -27.57
CA GLU A 21 -17.58 4.81 -26.92
C GLU A 21 -17.67 4.64 -25.40
N GLN A 22 -18.12 3.48 -24.92
CA GLN A 22 -18.15 3.15 -23.49
C GLN A 22 -16.74 3.25 -22.88
N GLN A 23 -15.73 2.68 -23.55
CA GLN A 23 -14.34 2.74 -23.10
C GLN A 23 -13.79 4.17 -23.09
N ALA A 24 -14.10 4.97 -24.12
CA ALA A 24 -13.67 6.37 -24.19
C ALA A 24 -14.29 7.22 -23.07
N LYS A 25 -15.61 7.08 -22.84
CA LYS A 25 -16.32 7.76 -21.74
C LYS A 25 -15.78 7.37 -20.38
N LEU A 26 -15.49 6.08 -20.16
CA LEU A 26 -14.88 5.61 -18.93
C LEU A 26 -13.48 6.21 -18.73
N ALA A 27 -12.64 6.22 -19.77
CA ALA A 27 -11.29 6.76 -19.68
C ALA A 27 -11.30 8.26 -19.35
N GLU A 28 -12.21 9.03 -19.98
CA GLU A 28 -12.42 10.43 -19.70
C GLU A 28 -12.92 10.67 -18.27
N TYR A 29 -13.89 9.87 -17.82
CA TYR A 29 -14.37 9.92 -16.44
C TYR A 29 -13.24 9.66 -15.45
N LEU A 30 -12.48 8.57 -15.62
CA LEU A 30 -11.37 8.21 -14.73
C LEU A 30 -10.29 9.29 -14.69
N LYS A 31 -10.02 9.94 -15.82
CA LYS A 31 -9.09 11.08 -15.89
C LYS A 31 -9.63 12.25 -15.06
N THR A 32 -10.87 12.66 -15.32
CA THR A 32 -11.52 13.79 -14.64
C THR A 32 -11.64 13.56 -13.13
N ASP A 33 -12.08 12.36 -12.75
CA ASP A 33 -12.26 11.93 -11.36
C ASP A 33 -10.94 12.02 -10.56
N ARG A 34 -9.82 11.60 -11.16
CA ARG A 34 -8.48 11.73 -10.55
C ARG A 34 -8.08 13.18 -10.30
N PHE A 35 -8.42 14.10 -11.20
CA PHE A 35 -8.10 15.53 -11.06
C PHE A 35 -9.02 16.25 -10.08
N GLN A 36 -10.27 15.80 -9.94
CA GLN A 36 -11.24 16.43 -9.04
C GLN A 36 -10.80 16.36 -7.57
N GLY A 37 -10.15 15.27 -7.16
CA GLY A 37 -9.70 15.07 -5.78
C GLY A 37 -10.85 15.13 -4.75
N PHE A 38 -10.49 15.46 -3.50
CA PHE A 38 -11.43 15.63 -2.38
C PHE A 38 -11.05 16.84 -1.51
N THR A 39 -12.05 17.51 -0.95
CA THR A 39 -11.85 18.49 0.13
C THR A 39 -11.87 17.77 1.47
N LEU A 40 -10.71 17.65 2.12
CA LEU A 40 -10.53 16.79 3.31
C LEU A 40 -11.39 17.16 4.52
N SER A 41 -11.87 18.40 4.60
CA SER A 41 -12.74 18.89 5.67
C SER A 41 -14.22 18.58 5.44
N GLN A 42 -14.60 18.04 4.27
CA GLN A 42 -15.99 17.81 3.88
C GLN A 42 -16.23 16.32 3.65
N ALA A 43 -17.17 15.76 4.42
CA ALA A 43 -17.60 14.38 4.21
C ALA A 43 -18.60 14.29 3.04
N PRO A 44 -18.63 13.15 2.32
CA PRO A 44 -17.74 12.00 2.45
C PRO A 44 -16.49 12.10 1.55
N LEU A 45 -15.39 11.46 1.97
CA LEU A 45 -14.17 11.34 1.17
C LEU A 45 -14.18 10.08 0.29
N LEU A 46 -15.36 9.72 -0.22
CA LEU A 46 -15.58 8.58 -1.09
C LEU A 46 -16.79 8.84 -1.99
N ARG A 47 -16.78 8.29 -3.20
CA ARG A 47 -17.87 8.38 -4.19
C ARG A 47 -17.87 7.16 -5.10
N LEU A 48 -19.03 6.87 -5.69
CA LEU A 48 -19.24 5.74 -6.59
C LEU A 48 -19.82 6.22 -7.92
N LEU A 49 -19.33 5.66 -9.02
CA LEU A 49 -20.00 5.67 -10.31
C LEU A 49 -20.44 4.24 -10.64
N LEU A 50 -21.71 4.08 -11.00
CA LEU A 50 -22.28 2.84 -11.51
C LEU A 50 -22.65 3.07 -12.97
N CYS A 51 -21.91 2.42 -13.87
CA CYS A 51 -22.18 2.43 -15.30
C CYS A 51 -22.90 1.15 -15.69
N GLN A 52 -24.07 1.26 -16.31
CA GLN A 52 -24.72 0.13 -16.98
C GLN A 52 -24.22 0.05 -18.43
N LEU A 53 -23.57 -1.06 -18.79
CA LEU A 53 -22.98 -1.30 -20.12
C LEU A 53 -23.87 -2.20 -20.99
N SER A 54 -24.65 -3.08 -20.37
CA SER A 54 -25.73 -3.87 -20.97
C SER A 54 -26.75 -4.23 -19.87
N GLU A 55 -27.78 -5.02 -20.20
CA GLU A 55 -28.81 -5.47 -19.24
C GLU A 55 -28.20 -6.08 -17.96
N ASP A 56 -27.19 -6.94 -18.14
CA ASP A 56 -26.54 -7.70 -17.05
C ASP A 56 -25.08 -7.31 -16.78
N HIS A 57 -24.55 -6.31 -17.50
CA HIS A 57 -23.15 -5.90 -17.35
C HIS A 57 -23.07 -4.50 -16.76
N TYR A 58 -22.48 -4.41 -15.57
CA TYR A 58 -22.22 -3.15 -14.88
C TYR A 58 -20.73 -2.97 -14.63
N GLN A 59 -20.29 -1.72 -14.70
CA GLN A 59 -18.98 -1.31 -14.24
C GLN A 59 -19.11 -0.35 -13.08
N VAL A 60 -18.40 -0.65 -11.99
CA VAL A 60 -18.37 0.20 -10.79
C VAL A 60 -17.01 0.85 -10.68
N VAL A 61 -16.98 2.19 -10.65
CA VAL A 61 -15.80 2.96 -10.28
C VAL A 61 -15.96 3.41 -8.84
N TRP A 62 -15.02 3.00 -7.99
CA TRP A 62 -14.98 3.42 -6.60
C TRP A 62 -13.78 4.29 -6.33
N THR A 63 -14.06 5.55 -6.03
CA THR A 63 -13.04 6.55 -5.70
C THR A 63 -13.14 6.88 -4.21
N TYR A 64 -12.01 6.82 -3.51
CA TYR A 64 -11.92 7.15 -2.09
C TYR A 64 -10.58 7.83 -1.78
N HIS A 65 -10.55 8.61 -0.72
CA HIS A 65 -9.32 9.18 -0.21
C HIS A 65 -8.61 8.17 0.72
N HIS A 66 -7.30 7.96 0.52
CA HIS A 66 -6.51 6.99 1.28
C HIS A 66 -6.37 7.31 2.80
N LEU A 67 -6.86 8.49 3.22
CA LEU A 67 -7.03 8.85 4.63
C LEU A 67 -8.08 7.97 5.33
N LEU A 68 -9.09 7.49 4.60
CA LEU A 68 -10.15 6.64 5.13
C LEU A 68 -9.81 5.16 5.08
N LEU A 69 -9.20 4.73 3.98
CA LEU A 69 -9.00 3.32 3.64
C LEU A 69 -7.59 3.09 3.11
N ASP A 70 -7.02 1.96 3.49
CA ASP A 70 -5.78 1.42 2.94
C ASP A 70 -6.00 0.06 2.25
N GLY A 71 -4.94 -0.44 1.60
CA GLY A 71 -4.96 -1.73 0.90
C GLY A 71 -5.34 -2.94 1.76
N TRP A 72 -5.30 -2.84 3.09
CA TRP A 72 -5.70 -3.91 4.01
C TRP A 72 -7.16 -3.82 4.42
N SER A 73 -7.67 -2.60 4.58
CA SER A 73 -9.05 -2.30 4.95
C SER A 73 -10.03 -2.56 3.80
N ILE A 74 -9.62 -2.39 2.55
CA ILE A 74 -10.51 -2.52 1.38
C ILE A 74 -11.10 -3.93 1.24
N PRO A 75 -10.32 -5.03 1.28
CA PRO A 75 -10.90 -6.39 1.19
C PRO A 75 -11.89 -6.69 2.32
N LEU A 76 -11.68 -6.10 3.50
CA LEU A 76 -12.56 -6.28 4.64
C LEU A 76 -13.88 -5.53 4.46
N LEU A 77 -13.81 -4.30 3.97
CA LEU A 77 -15.00 -3.50 3.64
C LEU A 77 -15.80 -4.15 2.50
N LEU A 78 -15.13 -4.64 1.46
CA LEU A 78 -15.78 -5.38 0.36
C LEU A 78 -16.46 -6.66 0.85
N LYS A 79 -15.82 -7.40 1.77
CA LYS A 79 -16.44 -8.57 2.39
C LYS A 79 -17.74 -8.21 3.10
N ASP A 80 -17.73 -7.16 3.91
CA ASP A 80 -18.93 -6.72 4.65
C ASP A 80 -20.00 -6.16 3.70
N LEU A 81 -19.60 -5.44 2.65
CA LEU A 81 -20.49 -4.95 1.59
C LEU A 81 -21.21 -6.10 0.89
N PHE A 82 -20.49 -7.15 0.47
CA PHE A 82 -21.11 -8.30 -0.19
C PHE A 82 -21.98 -9.12 0.77
N ALA A 83 -21.63 -9.20 2.05
CA ALA A 83 -22.48 -9.82 3.07
C ALA A 83 -23.80 -9.06 3.23
N CYS A 84 -23.76 -7.72 3.20
CA CYS A 84 -24.95 -6.87 3.19
C CYS A 84 -25.76 -7.04 1.92
N TYR A 85 -25.11 -7.01 0.75
CA TYR A 85 -25.77 -7.19 -0.54
C TYR A 85 -26.56 -8.50 -0.60
N GLN A 86 -25.93 -9.63 -0.25
CA GLN A 86 -26.58 -10.95 -0.23
C GLN A 86 -27.72 -11.03 0.80
N ALA A 87 -27.58 -10.35 1.94
CA ALA A 87 -28.63 -10.31 2.94
C ALA A 87 -29.86 -9.55 2.43
N THR A 88 -29.64 -8.39 1.80
CA THR A 88 -30.70 -7.58 1.18
C THR A 88 -31.43 -8.34 0.07
N ASP A 89 -30.68 -9.00 -0.81
CA ASP A 89 -31.23 -9.85 -1.88
C ASP A 89 -32.14 -10.96 -1.35
N GLN A 90 -31.74 -11.56 -0.23
CA GLN A 90 -32.51 -12.61 0.47
C GLN A 90 -33.56 -12.05 1.44
N GLN A 91 -33.79 -10.74 1.46
CA GLN A 91 -34.71 -10.05 2.38
C GLN A 91 -34.46 -10.37 3.87
N ARG A 92 -33.19 -10.59 4.24
CA ARG A 92 -32.76 -10.85 5.62
C ARG A 92 -31.87 -9.73 6.14
N GLN A 93 -31.72 -9.69 7.47
CA GLN A 93 -30.78 -8.76 8.10
C GLN A 93 -29.32 -9.25 7.94
N PRO A 94 -28.37 -8.38 7.58
CA PRO A 94 -26.97 -8.76 7.54
C PRO A 94 -26.40 -8.99 8.93
N VAL A 95 -25.57 -10.03 9.07
CA VAL A 95 -24.86 -10.33 10.32
C VAL A 95 -23.40 -9.95 10.13
N LEU A 96 -23.04 -8.77 10.64
CA LEU A 96 -21.66 -8.28 10.62
C LEU A 96 -20.99 -8.49 11.98
N GLY A 97 -19.68 -8.73 11.95
CA GLY A 97 -18.87 -8.81 13.17
C GLY A 97 -18.80 -7.47 13.90
N LYS A 98 -18.63 -7.48 15.23
CA LYS A 98 -18.37 -6.25 15.97
C LYS A 98 -17.02 -5.65 15.57
N VAL A 99 -17.01 -4.39 15.13
CA VAL A 99 -15.80 -3.65 14.77
C VAL A 99 -15.53 -2.60 15.85
N ARG A 100 -14.25 -2.43 16.23
CA ARG A 100 -13.84 -1.31 17.08
C ARG A 100 -13.77 -0.03 16.26
N SER A 101 -14.10 1.10 16.87
CA SER A 101 -14.04 2.36 16.16
C SER A 101 -12.59 2.74 15.86
N TYR A 102 -12.35 3.43 14.74
CA TYR A 102 -11.03 4.01 14.48
C TYR A 102 -10.68 5.10 15.51
N GLN A 103 -11.68 5.72 16.14
CA GLN A 103 -11.47 6.63 17.26
C GLN A 103 -10.73 5.96 18.42
N ASP A 104 -11.06 4.70 18.74
CA ASP A 104 -10.36 3.94 19.79
C ASP A 104 -8.87 3.76 19.46
N TYR A 105 -8.54 3.60 18.17
CA TYR A 105 -7.14 3.53 17.71
C TYR A 105 -6.42 4.86 17.96
N ILE A 106 -7.04 5.98 17.58
CA ILE A 106 -6.45 7.30 17.75
C ILE A 106 -6.23 7.62 19.23
N LEU A 107 -7.20 7.30 20.09
CA LEU A 107 -7.06 7.47 21.54
C LEU A 107 -5.93 6.60 22.10
N TRP A 108 -5.79 5.36 21.64
CA TRP A 108 -4.65 4.52 22.00
C TRP A 108 -3.32 5.10 21.49
N LEU A 109 -3.28 5.61 20.26
CA LEU A 109 -2.09 6.19 19.65
C LEU A 109 -1.59 7.42 20.42
N GLN A 110 -2.51 8.27 20.88
CA GLN A 110 -2.20 9.45 21.70
C GLN A 110 -1.58 9.11 23.06
N GLN A 111 -1.76 7.88 23.54
CA GLN A 111 -1.17 7.40 24.79
C GLN A 111 0.24 6.82 24.59
N GLN A 112 0.73 6.71 23.35
CA GLN A 112 2.06 6.16 23.08
C GLN A 112 3.15 7.22 23.30
N ASP A 113 4.30 6.76 23.76
CA ASP A 113 5.47 7.62 23.96
C ASP A 113 6.16 7.91 22.62
N MET A 114 5.81 9.06 22.03
CA MET A 114 6.39 9.52 20.77
C MET A 114 7.86 9.88 20.89
N ALA A 115 8.33 10.33 22.06
CA ALA A 115 9.73 10.66 22.27
C ALA A 115 10.60 9.40 22.24
N LYS A 116 10.10 8.31 22.84
CA LYS A 116 10.76 6.99 22.73
C LYS A 116 10.81 6.48 21.30
N ALA A 117 9.73 6.63 20.54
CA ALA A 117 9.69 6.24 19.14
C ALA A 117 10.67 7.07 18.29
N GLU A 118 10.74 8.38 18.51
CA GLU A 118 11.69 9.27 17.85
C GLU A 118 13.14 8.89 18.19
N ALA A 119 13.45 8.70 19.47
CA ALA A 119 14.79 8.33 19.92
C ALA A 119 15.25 7.01 19.28
N PHE A 120 14.36 6.02 19.22
CA PHE A 120 14.62 4.76 18.53
C PHE A 120 14.98 4.97 17.05
N TRP A 121 14.19 5.74 16.31
CA TRP A 121 14.46 5.98 14.89
C TRP A 121 15.71 6.81 14.64
N ARG A 122 15.97 7.80 15.49
CA ARG A 122 17.18 8.62 15.42
C ARG A 122 18.44 7.78 15.64
N GLU A 123 18.40 6.84 16.58
CA GLU A 123 19.48 5.88 16.80
C GLU A 123 19.63 4.93 15.59
N LYS A 124 18.53 4.32 15.13
CA LYS A 124 18.57 3.33 14.03
C LYS A 124 18.97 3.91 12.68
N LEU A 125 18.70 5.18 12.43
CA LEU A 125 19.05 5.86 11.18
C LEU A 125 20.31 6.71 11.30
N SER A 126 20.99 6.66 12.45
CA SER A 126 22.25 7.38 12.64
C SER A 126 23.28 6.94 11.61
N GLY A 127 23.91 7.92 10.93
CA GLY A 127 24.90 7.68 9.88
C GLY A 127 24.34 7.77 8.46
N PHE A 128 23.02 7.67 8.26
CA PHE A 128 22.39 7.91 6.97
C PHE A 128 22.10 9.40 6.77
N MET A 129 22.76 10.00 5.78
CA MET A 129 22.59 11.43 5.43
C MET A 129 21.80 11.64 4.14
N ALA A 130 21.59 10.58 3.36
CA ALA A 130 20.84 10.60 2.10
C ALA A 130 20.21 9.21 1.83
N PRO A 131 19.17 9.14 0.99
CA PRO A 131 18.65 7.86 0.49
C PRO A 131 19.72 7.09 -0.31
N THR A 132 19.67 5.76 -0.27
CA THR A 132 20.56 4.91 -1.08
C THR A 132 20.42 5.24 -2.56
N SER A 133 21.52 5.68 -3.17
CA SER A 133 21.56 6.08 -4.57
C SER A 133 21.63 4.86 -5.48
N ILE A 134 20.60 4.65 -6.29
CA ILE A 134 20.59 3.59 -7.32
C ILE A 134 21.05 4.23 -8.63
N ALA A 135 22.23 3.86 -9.13
CA ALA A 135 22.84 4.44 -10.33
C ALA A 135 22.20 3.96 -11.66
N VAL A 136 20.88 3.76 -11.68
CA VAL A 136 20.16 3.23 -12.85
C VAL A 136 19.82 4.34 -13.86
N GLU A 137 19.63 5.60 -13.43
CA GLU A 137 19.27 6.70 -14.34
C GLU A 137 19.72 8.08 -13.83
N LYS A 138 21.01 8.42 -13.98
CA LYS A 138 21.48 9.82 -13.82
C LYS A 138 21.27 10.69 -15.08
N ALA A 139 20.56 10.18 -16.09
CA ALA A 139 20.18 10.95 -17.26
C ALA A 139 18.74 11.45 -17.08
N GLN A 140 18.54 12.76 -17.22
CA GLN A 140 17.27 13.51 -17.23
C GLN A 140 16.91 14.22 -15.91
N SER A 141 17.62 15.32 -15.67
CA SER A 141 17.10 16.48 -14.93
C SER A 141 16.47 17.49 -15.90
N ALA A 142 15.18 17.74 -15.75
CA ALA A 142 14.49 19.03 -15.88
C ALA A 142 13.00 18.73 -16.11
N VAL A 143 12.19 18.90 -15.06
CA VAL A 143 10.72 18.78 -15.08
C VAL A 143 10.22 17.37 -15.45
N ARG A 144 10.31 16.42 -14.50
CA ARG A 144 9.62 15.13 -14.63
C ARG A 144 8.12 15.34 -14.38
N GLU A 145 7.29 15.21 -15.41
CA GLU A 145 5.97 14.62 -15.19
C GLU A 145 6.22 13.28 -14.49
N VAL A 146 5.67 13.11 -13.29
CA VAL A 146 5.81 11.85 -12.55
C VAL A 146 4.98 10.80 -13.27
N SER A 147 5.61 10.08 -14.20
CA SER A 147 5.02 8.93 -14.86
C SER A 147 5.30 7.68 -14.03
N TYR A 148 4.31 6.80 -13.95
CA TYR A 148 4.40 5.54 -13.24
C TYR A 148 4.41 4.40 -14.25
N GLY A 149 5.45 3.57 -14.22
CA GLY A 149 5.50 2.29 -14.93
C GLY A 149 5.11 1.15 -13.99
N LYS A 150 4.45 0.11 -14.53
CA LYS A 150 4.20 -1.14 -13.81
C LYS A 150 4.99 -2.26 -14.49
N CYS A 151 5.84 -2.93 -13.73
CA CYS A 151 6.46 -4.20 -14.12
C CYS A 151 5.96 -5.28 -13.15
N GLN A 152 5.52 -6.41 -13.70
CA GLN A 152 5.08 -7.56 -12.91
C GLN A 152 5.96 -8.76 -13.29
N LEU A 153 6.51 -9.39 -12.25
CA LEU A 153 7.29 -10.61 -12.36
C LEU A 153 6.68 -11.66 -11.45
N GLU A 154 6.58 -12.87 -11.95
CA GLU A 154 6.03 -14.02 -11.22
C GLU A 154 7.15 -15.03 -11.00
N LEU A 155 7.26 -15.50 -9.75
CA LEU A 155 8.19 -16.57 -9.41
C LEU A 155 7.53 -17.91 -9.70
N SER A 156 8.31 -18.88 -10.18
CA SER A 156 7.79 -20.24 -10.38
C SER A 156 7.32 -20.84 -9.05
N GLU A 157 6.46 -21.84 -9.13
CA GLU A 157 5.95 -22.53 -7.95
C GLU A 157 7.10 -23.14 -7.13
N GLU A 158 8.08 -23.73 -7.78
CA GLU A 158 9.23 -24.37 -7.14
C GLU A 158 10.04 -23.37 -6.30
N VAL A 159 10.32 -22.18 -6.87
CA VAL A 159 11.03 -21.10 -6.18
C VAL A 159 10.22 -20.60 -5.00
N THR A 160 8.91 -20.37 -5.20
CA THR A 160 8.00 -19.89 -4.16
C THR A 160 7.93 -20.86 -2.99
N GLN A 161 7.77 -22.16 -3.25
CA GLN A 161 7.76 -23.18 -2.22
C GLN A 161 9.12 -23.28 -1.50
N GLY A 162 10.23 -23.11 -2.22
CA GLY A 162 11.57 -23.03 -1.65
C GLY A 162 11.71 -21.90 -0.63
N LEU A 163 11.27 -20.69 -1.00
CA LEU A 163 11.27 -19.53 -0.11
C LEU A 163 10.36 -19.73 1.13
N GLN A 164 9.19 -20.34 0.95
CA GLN A 164 8.30 -20.65 2.07
C GLN A 164 8.93 -21.65 3.06
N ARG A 165 9.61 -22.69 2.55
CA ARG A 165 10.34 -23.63 3.41
C ARG A 165 11.46 -22.95 4.18
N LEU A 166 12.25 -22.11 3.50
CA LEU A 166 13.31 -21.34 4.12
C LEU A 166 12.78 -20.42 5.23
N GLY A 167 11.68 -19.71 4.96
CA GLY A 167 11.03 -18.84 5.94
C GLY A 167 10.60 -19.61 7.19
N ARG A 168 9.99 -20.79 7.02
CA ARG A 168 9.61 -21.65 8.15
C ARG A 168 10.81 -22.14 8.95
N GLN A 169 11.88 -22.59 8.28
CA GLN A 169 13.09 -23.11 8.92
C GLN A 169 13.81 -22.03 9.73
N GLN A 170 13.87 -20.80 9.21
CA GLN A 170 14.58 -19.68 9.83
C GLN A 170 13.66 -18.81 10.71
N GLN A 171 12.39 -19.19 10.88
CA GLN A 171 11.37 -18.41 11.59
C GLN A 171 11.22 -16.97 11.03
N LEU A 172 11.41 -16.82 9.72
CA LEU A 172 11.29 -15.56 9.00
C LEU A 172 9.98 -15.52 8.21
N THR A 173 9.44 -14.31 8.05
CA THR A 173 8.32 -14.09 7.13
C THR A 173 8.82 -14.05 5.69
N LEU A 174 7.96 -14.38 4.72
CA LEU A 174 8.30 -14.21 3.30
C LEU A 174 8.64 -12.76 2.97
N ASN A 175 7.98 -11.80 3.63
CA ASN A 175 8.28 -10.37 3.50
C ASN A 175 9.74 -10.08 3.91
N THR A 176 10.19 -10.60 5.05
CA THR A 176 11.58 -10.44 5.50
C THR A 176 12.59 -11.02 4.51
N LEU A 177 12.31 -12.19 3.91
CA LEU A 177 13.17 -12.79 2.90
C LEU A 177 13.26 -11.92 1.64
N VAL A 178 12.12 -11.41 1.16
CA VAL A 178 12.07 -10.52 -0.01
C VAL A 178 12.79 -9.20 0.26
N GLN A 179 12.60 -8.62 1.44
CA GLN A 179 13.33 -7.41 1.86
C GLN A 179 14.85 -7.65 1.94
N GLY A 180 15.28 -8.82 2.43
CA GLY A 180 16.69 -9.20 2.45
C GLY A 180 17.27 -9.33 1.04
N ALA A 181 16.57 -10.01 0.13
CA ALA A 181 16.97 -10.10 -1.27
C ALA A 181 17.01 -8.71 -1.94
N TRP A 182 16.04 -7.85 -1.64
CA TRP A 182 16.01 -6.46 -2.12
C TRP A 182 17.17 -5.63 -1.58
N ALA A 183 17.52 -5.76 -0.29
CA ALA A 183 18.66 -5.08 0.31
C ALA A 183 19.98 -5.49 -0.38
N ILE A 184 20.17 -6.79 -0.63
CA ILE A 184 21.34 -7.30 -1.35
C ILE A 184 21.40 -6.69 -2.76
N LEU A 185 20.25 -6.66 -3.47
CA LEU A 185 20.19 -6.05 -4.81
C LEU A 185 20.57 -4.57 -4.77
N LEU A 186 19.99 -3.80 -3.85
CA LEU A 186 20.29 -2.38 -3.68
C LEU A 186 21.76 -2.14 -3.35
N SER A 187 22.35 -2.96 -2.48
CA SER A 187 23.77 -2.89 -2.14
C SER A 187 24.65 -3.08 -3.39
N ARG A 188 24.29 -4.04 -4.26
CA ARG A 188 25.03 -4.29 -5.52
C ARG A 188 24.91 -3.14 -6.52
N TYR A 189 23.76 -2.49 -6.61
CA TYR A 189 23.54 -1.37 -7.55
C TYR A 189 24.06 -0.02 -7.05
N SER A 190 24.10 0.19 -5.74
CA SER A 190 24.63 1.42 -5.13
C SER A 190 26.14 1.37 -4.91
N GLY A 191 26.71 0.17 -4.75
CA GLY A 191 28.08 -0.02 -4.29
C GLY A 191 28.24 0.18 -2.77
N GLU A 192 27.15 0.45 -2.05
CA GLU A 192 27.14 0.63 -0.60
C GLU A 192 26.82 -0.70 0.10
N SER A 193 27.52 -1.00 1.19
CA SER A 193 27.27 -2.20 2.00
C SER A 193 26.11 -2.05 2.99
N ASP A 194 25.71 -0.82 3.26
CA ASP A 194 24.64 -0.45 4.18
C ASP A 194 23.61 0.39 3.42
N VAL A 195 22.38 -0.13 3.33
CA VAL A 195 21.33 0.44 2.50
C VAL A 195 20.08 0.72 3.31
N VAL A 196 19.37 1.79 2.93
CA VAL A 196 18.12 2.20 3.56
C VAL A 196 17.01 2.28 2.53
N PHE A 197 15.89 1.62 2.81
CA PHE A 197 14.67 1.69 2.01
C PHE A 197 13.43 1.54 2.89
N GLY A 198 12.28 1.99 2.39
CA GLY A 198 11.00 1.97 3.11
C GLY A 198 10.12 0.79 2.69
N PRO A 199 10.17 -0.36 3.39
CA PRO A 199 9.17 -1.40 3.20
C PRO A 199 7.80 -0.97 3.76
N ARG A 200 6.74 -1.42 3.11
CA ARG A 200 5.40 -1.38 3.70
C ARG A 200 5.21 -2.62 4.57
N SER A 201 5.10 -2.46 5.89
CA SER A 201 4.70 -3.55 6.78
C SER A 201 3.20 -3.46 7.08
N PRO A 202 2.46 -4.57 7.07
CA PRO A 202 1.07 -4.60 7.50
C PRO A 202 0.89 -4.52 9.01
N ASP A 203 1.97 -4.44 9.82
CA ASP A 203 1.88 -4.48 11.27
C ASP A 203 1.20 -3.24 11.85
N VAL A 204 -0.11 -3.37 12.02
CA VAL A 204 -0.90 -2.67 13.02
C VAL A 204 -0.88 -3.55 14.26
N PRO A 205 -0.78 -3.00 15.49
CA PRO A 205 -1.09 -3.77 16.69
C PRO A 205 -2.43 -4.49 16.46
N ARG A 206 -2.52 -5.79 16.81
CA ARG A 206 -3.65 -6.70 16.52
C ARG A 206 -5.06 -6.18 16.87
N ARG A 207 -5.17 -5.00 17.48
CA ARG A 207 -6.40 -4.28 17.83
C ARG A 207 -6.95 -3.34 16.76
N CYS A 208 -6.18 -2.95 15.73
CA CYS A 208 -6.65 -2.02 14.69
C CYS A 208 -6.25 -2.51 13.30
N ARG A 209 -7.00 -2.10 12.26
CA ARG A 209 -6.88 -2.62 10.88
C ARG A 209 -6.50 -1.52 9.89
N ILE A 210 -5.62 -0.58 10.29
CA ILE A 210 -5.08 0.46 9.42
C ILE A 210 -3.54 0.55 9.57
N SER A 211 -2.81 0.43 8.46
CA SER A 211 -1.34 0.28 8.35
C SER A 211 -0.62 1.60 8.05
N SER A 212 0.60 1.74 8.59
CA SER A 212 1.58 2.78 8.23
C SER A 212 2.93 2.16 7.83
N ALA A 213 3.71 2.87 7.01
CA ALA A 213 5.00 2.44 6.47
C ALA A 213 6.13 2.41 7.53
N TRP A 214 7.10 1.51 7.33
CA TRP A 214 8.27 1.34 8.21
C TRP A 214 9.56 1.44 7.37
N LEU A 215 10.69 1.77 8.00
CA LEU A 215 12.02 1.74 7.38
C LEU A 215 12.77 0.51 7.89
N VAL A 216 13.43 -0.23 6.99
CA VAL A 216 14.35 -1.31 7.35
C VAL A 216 15.73 -0.92 6.86
N SER A 217 16.66 -0.85 7.81
CA SER A 217 18.10 -0.84 7.54
C SER A 217 18.59 -2.28 7.68
N LEU A 218 19.31 -2.76 6.67
CA LEU A 218 20.02 -4.03 6.71
C LEU A 218 21.47 -3.74 6.33
N SER A 219 22.33 -3.65 7.35
CA SER A 219 23.77 -3.63 7.14
C SER A 219 24.22 -5.05 6.81
N THR A 220 24.61 -5.32 5.56
CA THR A 220 25.24 -6.59 5.20
C THR A 220 26.75 -6.43 5.32
N PRO A 221 27.44 -7.12 6.24
CA PRO A 221 28.89 -7.17 6.21
C PRO A 221 29.33 -7.87 4.91
N CYS A 222 30.05 -7.15 4.06
CA CYS A 222 30.61 -7.70 2.83
C CYS A 222 31.84 -8.56 3.18
N PRO A 223 31.88 -9.87 2.87
CA PRO A 223 33.03 -10.73 3.17
C PRO A 223 34.30 -10.42 2.33
N CYS A 224 34.27 -9.38 1.50
CA CYS A 224 35.30 -9.11 0.49
C CYS A 224 36.05 -7.79 0.73
N ALA A 225 36.14 -7.32 1.98
CA ALA A 225 37.12 -6.28 2.32
C ALA A 225 38.50 -6.95 2.43
N PRO A 226 39.51 -6.59 1.60
CA PRO A 226 40.87 -7.03 1.84
C PRO A 226 41.31 -6.49 3.20
N ALA A 227 41.88 -7.37 4.03
CA ALA A 227 42.49 -6.98 5.30
C ALA A 227 43.45 -5.81 5.04
N SER A 228 43.21 -4.69 5.74
CA SER A 228 44.15 -3.57 5.74
C SER A 228 45.50 -4.08 6.23
N PRO A 229 46.62 -3.78 5.55
CA PRO A 229 47.93 -4.14 6.06
C PRO A 229 48.20 -3.33 7.33
N ASP A 230 48.60 -4.04 8.38
CA ASP A 230 49.18 -3.45 9.59
C ASP A 230 50.25 -2.42 9.21
N HIS A 231 50.09 -1.18 9.66
CA HIS A 231 51.15 -0.19 9.66
C HIS A 231 52.03 -0.41 10.90
N PRO A 232 53.34 -0.70 10.76
CA PRO A 232 54.29 -0.47 11.83
C PRO A 232 54.78 0.99 11.76
N GLY A 233 54.69 1.70 12.88
CA GLY A 233 55.18 3.07 13.05
C GLY A 233 54.70 3.68 14.34
#